data_AF-A0AAW3U0P3-F1
#
_entry.id   AF-A0AAW3U0P3-F1
#
_cell.length_a   1.000
_cell.length_b   1.000
_cell.length_c   1.000
_cell.angle_alpha   90.00
_cell.angle_beta   90.00
_cell.angle_gamma   90.00
#
_symmetry.space_group_name_H-M   'P 1'
#
loop_
_entity.id
_entity.type
_entity.pdbx_description
1 polymer ?
#
loop_
_entity_poly.entity_id
_entity_poly.type
_entity_poly.pdbx_seq_one_letter_code
_entity_poly.pdbx_strand_id
1 'polypeptide(L)'
;MKLGVLSLALTTALLASAGVGPANAKEAKVTTLLTTQKVYSANAPEVGAIRDWITKHSPEYQPLLKGGVVTVKRTGPAGSSSMATASQGPGGPPVPLPASGLPGETFEVTQTYPNGGYETWIYVWGLQDIPSGLGDWQLQSYKFDRGKGEVPNNLPEP
;
A
#
# COMPACT_ATOMS: atom_id res chain seq x y z
N MET A 1 -31.70 61.66 55.94
CA MET A 1 -33.12 61.31 56.18
C MET A 1 -33.43 60.00 55.47
N LYS A 2 -34.10 59.08 56.19
CA LYS A 2 -34.94 57.93 55.74
C LYS A 2 -34.42 57.01 54.62
N LEU A 3 -34.04 55.77 54.94
CA LEU A 3 -34.89 54.56 55.10
C LEU A 3 -35.58 54.09 53.81
N GLY A 4 -35.10 52.95 53.32
CA GLY A 4 -35.94 51.79 53.06
C GLY A 4 -36.05 51.40 51.60
N VAL A 5 -35.60 50.19 51.28
CA VAL A 5 -36.36 49.29 50.39
C VAL A 5 -36.15 47.86 50.89
N LEU A 6 -37.27 47.23 51.24
CA LEU A 6 -37.43 45.80 51.45
C LEU A 6 -38.24 45.32 50.24
N SER A 7 -37.73 44.36 49.47
CA SER A 7 -38.55 43.50 48.60
C SER A 7 -37.74 42.30 48.13
N LEU A 8 -38.18 41.14 48.62
CA LEU A 8 -37.72 39.81 48.26
C LEU A 8 -38.42 39.41 46.96
N ALA A 9 -37.67 39.14 45.88
CA ALA A 9 -38.24 38.58 44.65
C ALA A 9 -37.50 37.28 44.30
N LEU A 10 -38.19 36.16 44.54
CA LEU A 10 -37.79 34.80 44.24
C LEU A 10 -37.89 34.57 42.71
N THR A 11 -36.75 34.40 42.04
CA THR A 11 -36.72 34.08 40.60
C THR A 11 -36.40 32.61 40.40
N THR A 12 -37.42 31.84 39.98
CA THR A 12 -37.31 30.48 39.48
C THR A 12 -36.52 30.44 38.17
N ALA A 13 -35.38 29.75 38.17
CA ALA A 13 -34.61 29.46 36.96
C ALA A 13 -35.30 28.34 36.16
N LEU A 14 -35.72 28.63 34.93
CA LEU A 14 -36.15 27.61 33.97
C LEU A 14 -34.91 26.84 33.49
N LEU A 15 -34.90 25.52 33.70
CA LEU A 15 -33.96 24.63 33.02
C LEU A 15 -34.37 24.52 31.55
N ALA A 16 -33.55 25.07 30.65
CA ALA A 16 -33.64 24.81 29.23
C ALA A 16 -33.11 23.39 28.95
N SER A 17 -34.00 22.44 28.65
CA SER A 17 -33.65 21.15 28.09
C SER A 17 -33.20 21.35 26.63
N ALA A 18 -31.89 21.46 26.41
CA ALA A 18 -31.32 21.36 25.08
C ALA A 18 -31.58 19.94 24.55
N GLY A 19 -32.45 19.82 23.55
CA GLY A 19 -32.76 18.56 22.89
C GLY A 19 -31.52 17.96 22.25
N VAL A 20 -31.16 16.75 22.68
CA VAL A 20 -30.17 15.93 22.00
C VAL A 20 -30.88 15.31 20.79
N GLY A 21 -30.73 15.92 19.62
CA GLY A 21 -31.16 15.30 18.36
C GLY A 21 -30.39 13.99 18.13
N PRO A 22 -30.96 12.99 17.45
CA PRO A 22 -30.23 11.77 17.13
C PRO A 22 -29.05 12.13 16.23
N ALA A 23 -27.84 11.94 16.74
CA ALA A 23 -26.64 11.97 15.93
C ALA A 23 -26.78 10.84 14.89
N ASN A 24 -26.87 11.19 13.61
CA ASN A 24 -26.73 10.23 12.53
C ASN A 24 -25.29 9.72 12.57
N ALA A 25 -25.05 8.63 13.30
CA ALA A 25 -23.80 7.92 13.27
C ALA A 25 -23.64 7.37 11.86
N LYS A 26 -22.81 8.02 11.04
CA LYS A 26 -22.40 7.50 9.74
C LYS A 26 -21.66 6.19 10.02
N GLU A 27 -22.23 5.05 9.62
CA GLU A 27 -21.56 3.76 9.80
C GLU A 27 -20.15 3.82 9.21
N ALA A 28 -19.16 3.56 10.04
CA ALA A 28 -17.78 3.51 9.58
C ALA A 28 -17.63 2.27 8.68
N LYS A 29 -17.39 2.50 7.39
CA LYS A 29 -17.08 1.40 6.47
C LYS A 29 -15.68 0.85 6.81
N VAL A 30 -15.64 -0.22 7.58
CA VAL A 30 -14.41 -0.97 7.84
C VAL A 30 -14.04 -1.72 6.58
N THR A 31 -12.86 -1.43 6.02
CA THR A 31 -12.31 -2.19 4.88
C THR A 31 -11.20 -3.08 5.40
N THR A 32 -11.39 -4.39 5.34
CA THR A 32 -10.34 -5.37 5.66
C THR A 32 -9.32 -5.42 4.52
N LEU A 33 -8.03 -5.40 4.84
CA LEU A 33 -6.96 -5.58 3.87
C LEU A 33 -6.40 -7.00 3.95
N LEU A 34 -6.16 -7.60 2.79
CA LEU A 34 -5.43 -8.84 2.63
C LEU A 34 -4.00 -8.53 2.17
N THR A 35 -3.01 -9.14 2.80
CA THR A 35 -1.61 -9.15 2.34
C THR A 35 -1.23 -10.56 1.92
N THR A 36 -0.70 -10.71 0.71
CA THR A 36 -0.06 -11.94 0.25
C THR A 36 1.42 -11.72 0.09
N GLN A 37 2.22 -12.75 0.36
CA GLN A 37 3.67 -12.71 0.22
C GLN A 37 4.16 -14.03 -0.36
N LYS A 38 5.09 -13.96 -1.31
CA LYS A 38 5.79 -15.11 -1.86
C LYS A 38 7.27 -14.83 -2.00
N VAL A 39 8.08 -15.83 -1.69
CA VAL A 39 9.53 -15.79 -1.79
C VAL A 39 9.97 -16.73 -2.91
N TYR A 40 10.77 -16.21 -3.82
CA TYR A 40 11.33 -16.90 -4.97
C TYR A 40 12.84 -17.01 -4.79
N SER A 41 13.39 -18.21 -4.99
CA SER A 41 14.84 -18.38 -5.04
C SER A 41 15.42 -17.68 -6.27
N ALA A 42 16.72 -17.39 -6.24
CA ALA A 42 17.41 -16.66 -7.33
C ALA A 42 17.26 -17.32 -8.72
N ASN A 43 17.06 -18.64 -8.75
CA ASN A 43 16.97 -19.43 -9.97
C ASN A 43 15.54 -19.82 -10.33
N ALA A 44 14.54 -19.29 -9.60
CA ALA A 44 13.14 -19.58 -9.91
C ALA A 44 12.78 -18.96 -11.27
N PRO A 45 12.04 -19.69 -12.14
CA PRO A 45 11.71 -19.23 -13.48
C PRO A 45 10.90 -17.92 -13.49
N GLU A 46 10.17 -17.63 -12.42
CA GLU A 46 9.36 -16.42 -12.27
C GLU A 46 10.20 -15.14 -12.08
N VAL A 47 11.46 -15.25 -11.63
CA VAL A 47 12.30 -14.08 -11.35
C VAL A 47 12.54 -13.25 -12.62
N GLY A 48 12.68 -13.89 -13.78
CA GLY A 48 12.80 -13.18 -15.06
C GLY A 48 11.58 -12.31 -15.35
N ALA A 49 10.38 -12.90 -15.24
CA ALA A 49 9.13 -12.18 -15.46
C ALA A 49 8.93 -11.00 -14.48
N ILE A 50 9.31 -11.18 -13.21
CA ILE A 50 9.25 -10.11 -12.20
C ILE A 50 10.16 -8.93 -12.61
N ARG A 51 11.38 -9.23 -13.06
CA ARG A 51 12.33 -8.20 -13.51
C ARG A 51 11.84 -7.47 -14.75
N ASP A 52 11.31 -8.19 -15.73
CA ASP A 52 10.74 -7.58 -16.95
C ASP A 52 9.57 -6.65 -16.62
N TRP A 53 8.72 -7.05 -15.67
CA TRP A 53 7.61 -6.22 -15.20
C TRP A 53 8.11 -4.95 -14.50
N ILE A 54 9.15 -5.04 -13.67
CA ILE A 54 9.78 -3.86 -13.04
C ILE A 54 10.35 -2.95 -14.12
N THR A 55 11.11 -3.47 -15.08
CA THR A 55 11.68 -2.67 -16.18
C THR A 55 10.60 -1.97 -17.00
N LYS A 56 9.45 -2.62 -17.21
CA LYS A 56 8.32 -2.02 -17.91
C LYS A 56 7.68 -0.85 -17.15
N HIS A 57 7.48 -0.99 -15.83
CA HIS A 57 6.78 0.02 -15.02
C HIS A 57 7.72 1.07 -14.40
N SER A 58 9.02 0.76 -14.33
CA SER A 58 10.08 1.61 -13.77
C SER A 58 11.35 1.54 -14.61
N PRO A 59 11.34 2.04 -15.86
CA PRO A 59 12.50 1.97 -16.75
C PRO A 59 13.73 2.73 -16.25
N GLU A 60 13.56 3.71 -15.36
CA GLU A 60 14.66 4.45 -14.71
C GLU A 60 15.25 3.73 -13.50
N TYR A 61 14.51 2.76 -12.93
CA TYR A 61 14.89 2.00 -11.73
C TYR A 61 14.88 0.50 -12.02
N GLN A 62 15.55 0.11 -13.10
CA GLN A 62 15.64 -1.29 -13.49
C GLN A 62 16.48 -2.08 -12.47
N PRO A 63 16.19 -3.37 -12.27
CA PRO A 63 16.96 -4.21 -11.35
C PRO A 63 18.44 -4.27 -11.74
N LEU A 64 19.31 -3.69 -10.91
CA LEU A 64 20.72 -3.46 -11.22
C LEU A 64 21.55 -4.73 -11.13
N LEU A 65 21.29 -5.54 -10.10
CA LEU A 65 22.04 -6.78 -9.86
C LEU A 65 21.22 -8.00 -10.25
N LYS A 66 21.91 -9.06 -10.68
CA LYS A 66 21.31 -10.36 -11.01
C LYS A 66 21.46 -11.33 -9.85
N GLY A 67 20.53 -12.27 -9.74
CA GLY A 67 20.49 -13.27 -8.67
C GLY A 67 19.93 -12.71 -7.37
N GLY A 68 20.05 -13.45 -6.27
CA GLY A 68 19.43 -13.08 -5.00
C GLY A 68 17.98 -13.56 -4.87
N VAL A 69 17.49 -13.59 -3.64
CA VAL A 69 16.14 -14.06 -3.30
C VAL A 69 15.16 -12.92 -3.52
N VAL A 70 14.07 -13.18 -4.24
CA VAL A 70 13.04 -12.18 -4.55
C VAL A 70 11.81 -12.44 -3.67
N THR A 71 11.44 -11.45 -2.86
CA THR A 71 10.19 -11.44 -2.10
C THR A 71 9.21 -10.51 -2.80
N VAL A 72 8.04 -11.03 -3.13
CA VAL A 72 6.94 -10.27 -3.71
C VAL A 72 5.81 -10.22 -2.71
N LYS A 73 5.30 -9.03 -2.45
CA LYS A 73 4.19 -8.78 -1.53
C LYS A 73 3.12 -7.96 -2.24
N ARG A 74 1.85 -8.30 -2.01
CA ARG A 74 0.71 -7.54 -2.51
C ARG A 74 -0.26 -7.26 -1.39
N THR A 75 -0.78 -6.04 -1.32
CA THR A 75 -1.76 -5.62 -0.32
C THR A 75 -2.95 -4.96 -0.99
N GLY A 76 -4.16 -5.37 -0.62
CA GLY A 76 -5.40 -4.80 -1.18
C GLY A 76 -6.64 -5.18 -0.38
N PRO A 77 -7.82 -4.64 -0.73
CA PRO A 77 -9.07 -4.98 -0.06
C PRO A 77 -9.35 -6.50 -0.10
N ALA A 78 -9.64 -7.09 1.05
CA ALA A 78 -9.99 -8.50 1.13
C ALA A 78 -11.30 -8.77 0.36
N GLY A 79 -11.35 -9.90 -0.36
CA GLY A 79 -12.52 -10.28 -1.16
C GLY A 79 -12.66 -9.54 -2.50
N SER A 80 -11.72 -8.67 -2.87
CA SER A 80 -11.67 -8.12 -4.23
C SER A 80 -11.28 -9.21 -5.23
N SER A 81 -11.76 -9.08 -6.48
CA SER A 81 -11.34 -9.96 -7.57
C SER A 81 -9.84 -9.89 -7.84
N SER A 82 -9.24 -8.69 -7.69
CA SER A 82 -7.80 -8.45 -7.79
C SER A 82 -6.98 -9.26 -6.76
N MET A 83 -7.51 -9.44 -5.55
CA MET A 83 -6.86 -10.21 -4.47
C MET A 83 -7.28 -11.69 -4.44
N ALA A 84 -8.43 -12.05 -5.01
CA ALA A 84 -8.84 -13.43 -5.21
C ALA A 84 -7.87 -14.17 -6.14
N THR A 85 -7.42 -13.53 -7.22
CA THR A 85 -6.37 -14.11 -8.08
C THR A 85 -5.03 -14.18 -7.36
N ALA A 86 -4.75 -13.28 -6.42
CA ALA A 86 -3.51 -13.27 -5.64
C ALA A 86 -3.42 -14.40 -4.58
N SER A 87 -4.51 -15.13 -4.30
CA SER A 87 -4.63 -16.02 -3.15
C SER A 87 -4.88 -17.50 -3.48
N GLN A 88 -5.02 -17.89 -4.75
CA GLN A 88 -5.43 -19.25 -5.14
C GLN A 88 -4.23 -20.11 -5.65
N GLY A 89 -3.81 -21.14 -4.90
CA GLY A 89 -3.03 -22.29 -5.40
C GLY A 89 -1.82 -22.75 -4.55
N PRO A 90 -1.40 -24.04 -4.60
CA PRO A 90 -0.12 -24.49 -4.04
C PRO A 90 1.00 -23.91 -4.92
N GLY A 91 1.69 -22.89 -4.41
CA GLY A 91 2.53 -21.98 -5.23
C GLY A 91 1.83 -20.67 -5.63
N GLY A 92 0.75 -20.31 -4.95
CA GLY A 92 -0.12 -19.17 -5.22
C GLY A 92 0.60 -17.82 -5.33
N PRO A 93 0.03 -16.86 -6.05
CA PRO A 93 0.81 -15.97 -6.88
C PRO A 93 1.17 -14.66 -6.12
N PRO A 94 1.90 -13.72 -6.76
CA PRO A 94 1.45 -13.25 -8.04
C PRO A 94 2.41 -13.65 -9.16
N VAL A 95 2.23 -14.82 -9.77
CA VAL A 95 2.19 -14.83 -11.24
C VAL A 95 0.83 -15.39 -11.67
N PRO A 96 0.00 -14.66 -12.44
CA PRO A 96 0.35 -13.47 -13.23
C PRO A 96 0.63 -12.23 -12.38
N LEU A 97 1.72 -11.53 -12.74
CA LEU A 97 2.08 -10.23 -12.18
C LEU A 97 0.89 -9.27 -12.38
N PRO A 98 0.62 -8.37 -11.44
CA PRO A 98 -0.61 -7.62 -11.47
C PRO A 98 -0.63 -6.70 -12.71
N ALA A 99 -1.50 -7.01 -13.66
CA ALA A 99 -1.78 -6.13 -14.79
C ALA A 99 -2.72 -4.98 -14.38
N SER A 100 -3.52 -5.21 -13.35
CA SER A 100 -4.44 -4.22 -12.79
C SER A 100 -4.60 -4.34 -11.28
N GLY A 101 -5.12 -3.26 -10.67
CA GLY A 101 -5.41 -3.18 -9.25
C GLY A 101 -6.66 -2.34 -8.96
N LEU A 102 -6.91 -2.14 -7.67
CA LEU A 102 -7.86 -1.16 -7.15
C LEU A 102 -7.11 0.05 -6.60
N PRO A 103 -7.69 1.26 -6.62
CA PRO A 103 -7.03 2.46 -6.10
C PRO A 103 -6.49 2.25 -4.68
N GLY A 104 -5.19 2.50 -4.51
CA GLY A 104 -4.49 2.34 -3.23
C GLY A 104 -3.99 0.92 -2.93
N GLU A 105 -4.21 -0.06 -3.80
CA GLU A 105 -3.50 -1.35 -3.70
C GLU A 105 -2.00 -1.14 -3.81
N THR A 106 -1.24 -1.96 -3.08
CA THR A 106 0.22 -1.93 -3.11
C THR A 106 0.81 -3.22 -3.65
N PHE A 107 1.89 -3.07 -4.41
CA PHE A 107 2.71 -4.16 -4.91
C PHE A 107 4.16 -3.85 -4.58
N GLU A 108 4.80 -4.71 -3.80
CA GLU A 108 6.15 -4.54 -3.32
C GLU A 108 7.00 -5.71 -3.80
N VAL A 109 8.15 -5.40 -4.38
CA VAL A 109 9.18 -6.38 -4.74
C VAL A 109 10.45 -6.01 -4.00
N THR A 110 11.00 -6.95 -3.26
CA THR A 110 12.30 -6.81 -2.60
C THR A 110 13.20 -7.95 -3.07
N GLN A 111 14.34 -7.61 -3.65
CA GLN A 111 15.38 -8.55 -4.06
C GLN A 111 16.57 -8.41 -3.10
N THR A 112 16.92 -9.48 -2.40
CA THR A 112 18.02 -9.51 -1.44
C THR A 112 19.16 -10.38 -1.95
N TYR A 113 20.38 -9.84 -1.91
CA TYR A 113 21.56 -10.46 -2.46
C TYR A 113 22.40 -11.17 -1.39
N PRO A 114 23.20 -12.19 -1.76
CA PRO A 114 24.05 -12.91 -0.80
C PRO A 114 25.08 -12.02 -0.10
N ASN A 115 25.48 -10.90 -0.70
CA ASN A 115 26.40 -9.92 -0.13
C ASN A 115 25.74 -8.96 0.89
N GLY A 116 24.47 -9.20 1.24
CA GLY A 116 23.68 -8.39 2.15
C GLY A 116 23.06 -7.14 1.53
N GLY A 117 23.29 -6.88 0.24
CA GLY A 117 22.63 -5.81 -0.49
C GLY A 117 21.16 -6.13 -0.77
N TYR A 118 20.39 -5.11 -1.15
CA TYR A 118 19.01 -5.29 -1.60
C TYR A 118 18.55 -4.18 -2.54
N GLU A 119 17.53 -4.50 -3.32
CA GLU A 119 16.75 -3.54 -4.10
C GLU A 119 15.27 -3.73 -3.74
N THR A 120 14.56 -2.64 -3.47
CA THR A 120 13.14 -2.65 -3.14
C THR A 120 12.39 -1.65 -3.99
N TRP A 121 11.32 -2.11 -4.64
CA TRP A 121 10.37 -1.31 -5.40
C TRP A 121 9.00 -1.42 -4.76
N ILE A 122 8.38 -0.28 -4.48
CA ILE A 122 7.03 -0.20 -3.93
C ILE A 122 6.16 0.56 -4.94
N TYR A 123 5.16 -0.13 -5.46
CA TYR A 123 4.18 0.39 -6.39
C TYR A 123 2.84 0.56 -5.70
N VAL A 124 2.10 1.58 -6.13
CA VAL A 124 0.70 1.78 -5.76
C VAL A 124 -0.13 1.89 -7.03
N TRP A 125 -1.28 1.24 -7.03
CA TRP A 125 -2.24 1.40 -8.13
C TRP A 125 -2.91 2.77 -8.02
N GLY A 126 -2.57 3.64 -8.97
CA GLY A 126 -3.18 4.95 -9.17
C GLY A 126 -4.24 4.90 -10.26
N LEU A 127 -5.24 5.80 -10.20
CA LEU A 127 -6.05 6.11 -11.37
C LEU A 127 -5.25 7.07 -12.24
N GLN A 128 -5.17 6.83 -13.56
CA GLN A 128 -4.65 7.86 -14.45
C GLN A 128 -5.73 8.93 -14.67
N ASP A 129 -5.31 10.19 -14.75
CA ASP A 129 -6.15 11.33 -15.09
C ASP A 129 -6.48 11.37 -16.61
N ILE A 130 -6.88 10.23 -17.18
CA ILE A 130 -7.34 10.12 -18.57
C ILE A 130 -8.83 9.75 -18.64
N PRO A 131 -9.58 10.21 -19.66
CA PRO A 131 -11.02 10.00 -19.76
C PRO A 131 -11.47 8.53 -19.77
N SER A 132 -10.57 7.61 -20.09
CA SER A 132 -10.81 6.16 -20.09
C SER A 132 -10.73 5.52 -18.71
N GLY A 133 -10.27 6.23 -17.67
CA GLY A 133 -10.25 5.75 -16.28
C GLY A 133 -9.37 4.53 -16.04
N LEU A 134 -8.43 4.23 -16.95
CA LEU A 134 -7.51 3.12 -16.79
C LEU A 134 -6.48 3.48 -15.71
N GLY A 135 -6.36 2.65 -14.68
CA GLY A 135 -5.32 2.81 -13.67
C GLY A 135 -3.98 2.25 -14.13
N ASP A 136 -2.93 2.55 -13.36
CA ASP A 136 -1.58 2.02 -13.59
C ASP A 136 -0.82 1.81 -12.27
N TRP A 137 0.17 0.93 -12.31
CA TRP A 137 1.09 0.72 -11.21
C TRP A 137 2.17 1.80 -11.24
N GLN A 138 2.05 2.75 -10.32
CA GLN A 138 3.01 3.84 -10.19
C GLN A 138 4.04 3.52 -9.12
N LEU A 139 5.32 3.64 -9.47
CA LEU A 139 6.40 3.52 -8.50
C LEU A 139 6.31 4.68 -7.48
N GLN A 140 6.12 4.33 -6.21
CA GLN A 140 6.07 5.29 -5.10
C GLN A 140 7.40 5.37 -4.36
N SER A 141 8.15 4.28 -4.31
CA SER A 141 9.44 4.25 -3.64
C SER A 141 10.37 3.23 -4.26
N TYR A 142 11.62 3.63 -4.44
CA TYR A 142 12.73 2.74 -4.75
C TYR A 142 13.82 2.91 -3.70
N LYS A 143 14.39 1.79 -3.26
CA LYS A 143 15.53 1.76 -2.33
C LYS A 143 16.56 0.76 -2.84
N PHE A 144 17.83 1.16 -2.75
CA PHE A 144 18.96 0.32 -3.11
C PHE A 144 20.04 0.40 -2.05
N ASP A 145 20.53 -0.77 -1.65
CA ASP A 145 21.74 -0.94 -0.85
C ASP A 145 22.62 -1.96 -1.56
N ARG A 146 23.89 -1.61 -1.79
CA ARG A 146 24.84 -2.49 -2.47
C ARG A 146 25.30 -3.66 -1.59
N GLY A 147 25.14 -3.57 -0.28
CA GLY A 147 25.70 -4.52 0.69
C GLY A 147 27.18 -4.27 0.98
N LYS A 148 27.77 -5.12 1.83
CA LYS A 148 29.17 -4.98 2.30
C LYS A 148 30.16 -5.95 1.63
N GLY A 149 29.70 -6.77 0.69
CA GLY A 149 30.54 -7.71 -0.07
C GLY A 149 30.71 -7.30 -1.54
N GLU A 150 31.70 -7.89 -2.21
CA GLU A 150 31.94 -7.70 -3.66
C GLU A 150 30.63 -7.84 -4.44
N VAL A 151 30.36 -6.86 -5.31
CA VAL A 151 29.24 -6.92 -6.23
C VAL A 151 29.49 -8.14 -7.14
N PRO A 152 28.53 -9.08 -7.30
CA PRO A 152 28.68 -10.09 -8.34
C PRO A 152 28.98 -9.37 -9.65
N ASN A 153 30.03 -9.78 -10.35
CA ASN A 153 30.73 -9.07 -11.45
C ASN A 153 29.90 -8.82 -12.73
N ASN A 154 28.63 -8.44 -12.57
CA ASN A 154 27.56 -8.48 -13.55
C ASN A 154 26.89 -7.10 -13.72
N LEU A 155 27.51 -6.03 -13.21
CA LEU A 155 27.12 -4.67 -13.57
C LEU A 155 27.43 -4.49 -15.06
N PRO A 156 26.48 -4.03 -15.89
CA PRO A 156 26.84 -3.55 -17.22
C PRO A 156 27.83 -2.40 -17.07
N GLU A 157 28.96 -2.48 -17.79
CA GLU A 157 29.91 -1.37 -17.93
C GLU A 157 29.22 -0.15 -18.55
N PRO A 158 29.68 1.07 -18.21
CA PRO A 158 29.01 2.34 -18.56
C PRO A 158 28.82 2.58 -20.06
#